data_AF-A0AAU9EG27-F1
#
_entry.id   AF-A0AAU9EG27-F1
#
_cell.length_a   1.000
_cell.length_b   1.000
_cell.length_c   1.000
_cell.angle_alpha   90.00
_cell.angle_beta   90.00
_cell.angle_gamma   90.00
#
_symmetry.space_group_name_H-M   'P 1'
#
loop_
_entity.id
_entity.type
_entity.pdbx_description
1 polymer ?
#
loop_
_entity_poly.entity_id
_entity_poly.type
_entity_poly.pdbx_seq_one_letter_code
_entity_poly.pdbx_strand_id
1 'polypeptide(L)'
;MNSTRRWRILGLAPMAASAVLITAGQASGWPLGPMRWLALGLFAAALAALAPLRRAGRATAIDLSFGAFLLLAVTGVWLWPSGLGRALAAGPVAWLYWVLLAGVSLPWAFGAPPFTEAFAKRNTPEAVWATEVFRRINRNMTLVWCLLFLAAALSATLAARLPALAGPWAQALLTGAIPLGLMLGLGLPFTKKYPAYYQRKLGLEPLAGSASPSPAARPASEPIAPPAMARQTTEETMSAKKTIVALNGSPHGAIGNTAQMIEMLRPTLEEEGLILEVIGLNDKEIDYCTGCAVCLEKGKCWIPDDHRGLVKKLLEADGIILASPVYFFHVTAQMKTFIDRSLGWGHKPRDTYKPGLAISVAAVFQEVEVADYLAQMLHVYGSYSVGTLTAMATGPGGFLGRETVEARARDLARDLARAVKEKRRYPGTSHDLFFYLHMGWLVKANKDGVMQADYRHWEEKGFFQGFEKYTDQTWAPTSELGDAGREAWVKHMIAERKQKKMMQAGPDAAEQARLASPHPSDLPQNCHQLIEGMPQAFHPDQAQGLEATIQFKVSGTENFDAYLSIAGGNCAFHEGKADNPTLTIETPAQVWLDIAYGRQDGQAAFMQGLYKVQGDISLLMRLGGMFASR
;
A
#
# COMPACT_ATOMS: atom_id res chain seq x y z
N MET A 1 1.59 -4.24 21.40
CA MET A 1 1.95 -5.44 22.18
C MET A 1 1.26 -5.35 23.55
N ASN A 2 0.13 -6.04 23.73
CA ASN A 2 -0.81 -5.83 24.86
C ASN A 2 -0.22 -6.17 26.24
N SER A 3 -0.50 -5.29 27.20
CA SER A 3 -0.03 -5.30 28.60
C SER A 3 -0.37 -6.57 29.38
N THR A 4 -1.33 -7.38 28.92
CA THR A 4 -1.74 -8.65 29.56
C THR A 4 -0.75 -9.80 29.36
N ARG A 5 0.17 -9.74 28.38
CA ARG A 5 1.21 -10.78 28.20
C ARG A 5 2.38 -10.66 29.17
N ARG A 6 2.72 -9.45 29.64
CA ARG A 6 3.84 -9.25 30.59
C ARG A 6 3.54 -9.86 31.96
N TRP A 7 2.31 -9.78 32.47
CA TRP A 7 1.99 -10.15 33.85
C TRP A 7 1.99 -11.66 34.19
N ARG A 8 2.09 -12.57 33.21
CA ARG A 8 1.87 -14.01 33.47
C ARG A 8 3.11 -14.75 34.00
N ILE A 9 4.26 -14.57 33.35
CA ILE A 9 5.54 -15.17 33.78
C ILE A 9 6.25 -14.26 34.80
N LEU A 10 6.00 -12.95 34.73
CA LEU A 10 6.54 -11.97 35.68
C LEU A 10 5.76 -11.90 37.01
N GLY A 11 4.63 -12.59 37.15
CA GLY A 11 3.87 -12.66 38.40
C GLY A 11 4.36 -13.76 39.33
N LEU A 12 4.18 -15.04 38.95
CA LEU A 12 4.41 -16.19 39.84
C LEU A 12 5.89 -16.59 39.99
N ALA A 13 6.72 -16.41 38.96
CA ALA A 13 8.13 -16.81 39.03
C ALA A 13 8.93 -15.93 40.02
N PRO A 14 8.76 -14.59 40.06
CA PRO A 14 9.36 -13.77 41.12
C PRO A 14 8.85 -14.13 42.51
N MET A 15 7.59 -14.56 42.64
CA MET A 15 7.04 -14.99 43.92
C MET A 15 7.64 -16.32 44.40
N ALA A 16 7.81 -17.29 43.50
CA ALA A 16 8.52 -18.53 43.79
C ALA A 16 9.99 -18.28 44.13
N ALA A 17 10.67 -17.36 43.43
CA ALA A 17 12.02 -16.93 43.78
C ALA A 17 12.09 -16.27 45.16
N SER A 18 11.11 -15.43 45.51
CA SER A 18 10.98 -14.88 46.86
C SER A 18 10.71 -15.96 47.91
N ALA A 19 9.98 -17.03 47.59
CA ALA A 19 9.80 -18.16 48.49
C ALA A 19 11.09 -18.97 48.70
N VAL A 20 11.92 -19.11 47.66
CA VAL A 20 13.28 -19.66 47.78
C VAL A 20 14.11 -18.79 48.74
N LEU A 21 14.05 -17.46 48.62
CA LEU A 21 14.76 -16.55 49.53
C LEU A 21 14.27 -16.64 50.97
N ILE A 22 12.95 -16.71 51.18
CA ILE A 22 12.34 -16.82 52.52
C ILE A 22 12.77 -18.12 53.19
N THR A 23 12.65 -19.23 52.48
CA THR A 23 13.02 -20.55 53.02
C THR A 23 14.54 -20.65 53.20
N ALA A 24 15.37 -20.12 52.31
CA ALA A 24 16.82 -20.03 52.51
C ALA A 24 17.18 -19.19 53.74
N GLY A 25 16.58 -18.01 53.90
CA GLY A 25 16.86 -17.13 55.02
C GLY A 25 16.46 -17.72 56.37
N GLN A 26 15.49 -18.64 56.41
CA GLN A 26 15.16 -19.41 57.61
C GLN A 26 16.35 -20.24 58.10
N ALA A 27 17.17 -20.81 57.20
CA ALA A 27 18.41 -21.50 57.57
C ALA A 27 19.52 -20.53 58.00
N SER A 28 19.52 -19.30 57.47
CA SER A 28 20.51 -18.25 57.76
C SER A 28 20.20 -17.42 59.01
N GLY A 29 19.20 -17.81 59.81
CA GLY A 29 18.89 -17.17 61.10
C GLY A 29 18.06 -15.89 61.02
N TRP A 30 17.39 -15.61 59.91
CA TRP A 30 16.49 -14.46 59.81
C TRP A 30 15.26 -14.60 60.74
N PRO A 31 14.66 -13.48 61.20
CA PRO A 31 13.49 -13.53 62.06
C PRO A 31 12.30 -14.23 61.37
N LEU A 32 11.79 -15.30 62.00
CA LEU A 32 10.66 -16.09 61.50
C LEU A 32 9.35 -15.29 61.37
N GLY A 33 9.15 -14.27 62.20
CA GLY A 33 7.93 -13.45 62.20
C GLY A 33 7.66 -12.73 60.87
N PRO A 34 8.58 -11.86 60.41
CA PRO A 34 8.49 -11.22 59.09
C PRO A 34 8.38 -12.22 57.93
N MET A 35 9.11 -13.33 57.98
CA MET A 35 9.08 -14.38 56.95
C MET A 35 7.71 -15.04 56.81
N ARG A 36 7.05 -15.30 57.93
CA ARG A 36 5.70 -15.86 57.97
C ARG A 36 4.70 -14.99 57.23
N TRP A 37 4.70 -13.69 57.50
CA TRP A 37 3.79 -12.76 56.86
C TRP A 37 4.11 -12.54 55.39
N LEU A 38 5.40 -12.49 55.03
CA LEU A 38 5.83 -12.38 53.64
C LEU A 38 5.44 -13.63 52.84
N ALA A 39 5.68 -14.84 53.37
CA ALA A 39 5.30 -16.09 52.73
C ALA A 39 3.78 -16.18 52.53
N LEU A 40 2.99 -15.79 53.54
CA LEU A 40 1.53 -15.77 53.46
C LEU A 40 1.02 -14.75 52.43
N GLY A 41 1.61 -13.55 52.38
CA GLY A 41 1.28 -12.52 51.40
C GLY A 41 1.59 -12.95 49.97
N LEU A 42 2.74 -13.57 49.74
CA LEU A 42 3.10 -14.14 48.43
C LEU A 42 2.15 -15.29 48.05
N PHE A 43 1.78 -16.15 48.98
CA PHE A 43 0.83 -17.22 48.69
C PHE A 43 -0.56 -16.67 48.34
N ALA A 44 -1.06 -15.68 49.08
CA ALA A 44 -2.33 -15.02 48.79
C ALA A 44 -2.32 -14.32 47.42
N ALA A 45 -1.25 -13.59 47.10
CA ALA A 45 -1.11 -12.96 45.79
C ALA A 45 -0.97 -14.00 44.65
N ALA A 46 -0.36 -15.16 44.91
CA ALA A 46 -0.26 -16.24 43.93
C ALA A 46 -1.62 -16.89 43.70
N LEU A 47 -2.44 -17.08 44.74
CA LEU A 47 -3.83 -17.51 44.61
C LEU A 47 -4.66 -16.50 43.81
N ALA A 48 -4.51 -15.20 44.09
CA ALA A 48 -5.19 -14.15 43.33
C ALA A 48 -4.79 -14.15 41.84
N ALA A 49 -3.53 -14.45 41.53
CA ALA A 49 -3.04 -14.60 40.16
C ALA A 49 -3.50 -15.91 39.48
N LEU A 50 -3.55 -17.02 40.22
CA LEU A 50 -3.90 -18.35 39.71
C LEU A 50 -5.42 -18.56 39.55
N ALA A 51 -6.24 -17.99 40.44
CA ALA A 51 -7.69 -18.16 40.44
C ALA A 51 -8.37 -17.81 39.09
N PRO A 52 -8.13 -16.63 38.47
CA PRO A 52 -8.73 -16.31 37.16
C PRO A 52 -8.18 -17.21 36.05
N LEU A 53 -6.91 -17.62 36.12
CA LEU A 53 -6.30 -18.53 35.14
C LEU A 53 -6.93 -19.92 35.20
N ARG A 54 -7.18 -20.43 36.41
CA ARG A 54 -7.83 -21.73 36.63
C ARG A 54 -9.30 -21.70 36.19
N ARG A 55 -10.06 -20.65 36.55
CA ARG A 55 -11.46 -20.48 36.11
C ARG A 55 -11.59 -20.41 34.59
N ALA A 56 -10.62 -19.81 33.91
CA ALA A 56 -10.61 -19.70 32.46
C ALA A 56 -10.01 -20.93 31.75
N GLY A 57 -9.63 -22.00 32.46
CA GLY A 57 -8.97 -23.18 31.86
C GLY A 57 -7.58 -22.89 31.25
N ARG A 58 -6.93 -21.80 31.68
CA ARG A 58 -5.68 -21.28 31.10
C ARG A 58 -4.44 -21.50 31.99
N ALA A 59 -4.61 -22.05 33.19
CA ALA A 59 -3.51 -22.36 34.10
C ALA A 59 -2.68 -23.53 33.56
N THR A 60 -1.36 -23.37 33.52
CA THR A 60 -0.43 -24.41 33.06
C THR A 60 0.10 -25.25 34.22
N ALA A 61 0.66 -26.43 33.92
CA ALA A 61 1.31 -27.27 34.91
C ALA A 61 2.46 -26.53 35.64
N ILE A 62 3.17 -25.63 34.94
CA ILE A 62 4.23 -24.80 35.53
C ILE A 62 3.64 -23.79 36.53
N ASP A 63 2.54 -23.12 36.17
CA ASP A 63 1.87 -22.15 37.06
C ASP A 63 1.39 -22.84 38.36
N LEU A 64 0.82 -24.04 38.22
CA LEU A 64 0.37 -24.85 39.35
C LEU A 64 1.54 -25.35 40.20
N SER A 65 2.69 -25.65 39.58
CA SER A 65 3.92 -26.07 40.29
C SER A 65 4.50 -24.93 41.13
N PHE A 66 4.52 -23.70 40.61
CA PHE A 66 4.93 -22.54 41.41
C PHE A 66 3.97 -22.29 42.58
N GLY A 67 2.66 -22.43 42.37
CA GLY A 67 1.67 -22.38 43.44
C GLY A 67 1.87 -23.47 44.50
N ALA A 68 2.17 -24.70 44.08
CA ALA A 68 2.45 -25.82 44.98
C ALA A 68 3.72 -25.60 45.80
N PHE A 69 4.79 -25.07 45.19
CA PHE A 69 6.02 -24.73 45.90
C PHE A 69 5.79 -23.61 46.93
N LEU A 70 5.00 -22.59 46.58
CA LEU A 70 4.61 -21.53 47.51
C LEU A 70 3.79 -22.07 48.69
N LEU A 71 2.86 -23.00 48.44
CA LEU A 71 2.12 -23.67 49.49
C LEU A 71 3.05 -24.44 50.44
N LEU A 72 3.98 -25.23 49.89
CA LEU A 72 4.98 -25.96 50.68
C LEU A 72 5.82 -25.01 51.53
N ALA A 73 6.25 -23.88 50.99
CA ALA A 73 7.00 -22.86 51.72
C ALA A 73 6.17 -22.27 52.88
N VAL A 74 4.90 -21.91 52.64
CA VAL A 74 4.01 -21.42 53.71
C VAL A 74 3.79 -22.48 54.78
N THR A 75 3.44 -23.71 54.40
CA THR A 75 3.26 -24.84 55.34
C THR A 75 4.54 -25.09 56.14
N GLY A 76 5.70 -25.05 55.49
CA GLY A 76 7.00 -25.23 56.14
C GLY A 76 7.29 -24.13 57.16
N VAL A 77 7.06 -22.86 56.84
CA VAL A 77 7.40 -21.71 57.70
C VAL A 77 6.36 -21.48 58.82
N TRP A 78 5.08 -21.80 58.58
CA TRP A 78 4.00 -21.61 59.56
C TRP A 78 3.72 -22.85 60.40
N LEU A 79 3.50 -24.00 59.75
CA LEU A 79 2.89 -25.17 60.38
C LEU A 79 3.92 -26.18 60.86
N TRP A 80 5.04 -26.35 60.14
CA TRP A 80 6.10 -27.28 60.55
C TRP A 80 7.53 -26.74 60.34
N PRO A 81 7.94 -25.70 61.10
CA PRO A 81 9.23 -25.05 60.92
C PRO A 81 10.44 -25.95 61.16
N SER A 82 10.34 -26.86 62.13
CA SER A 82 11.43 -27.76 62.54
C SER A 82 11.63 -28.97 61.63
N GLY A 83 10.60 -29.35 60.85
CA GLY A 83 10.67 -30.46 59.88
C GLY A 83 10.61 -29.96 58.45
N LEU A 84 9.42 -29.86 57.86
CA LEU A 84 9.26 -29.45 56.46
C LEU A 84 9.94 -28.11 56.16
N GLY A 85 9.79 -27.11 57.04
CA GLY A 85 10.45 -25.80 56.88
C GLY A 85 11.97 -25.94 56.82
N ARG A 86 12.58 -26.68 57.75
CA ARG A 86 14.01 -26.98 57.77
C ARG A 86 14.46 -27.76 56.53
N ALA A 87 13.67 -28.74 56.09
CA ALA A 87 13.98 -29.56 54.92
C ALA A 87 13.94 -28.74 53.61
N LEU A 88 12.98 -27.82 53.47
CA LEU A 88 12.91 -26.88 52.37
C LEU A 88 14.07 -25.88 52.42
N ALA A 89 14.35 -25.32 53.60
CA ALA A 89 15.42 -24.36 53.82
C ALA A 89 16.83 -24.92 53.53
N ALA A 90 17.04 -26.22 53.72
CA ALA A 90 18.31 -26.89 53.42
C ALA A 90 18.64 -26.95 51.93
N GLY A 91 17.65 -26.82 51.03
CA GLY A 91 17.86 -26.90 49.59
C GLY A 91 16.69 -26.36 48.80
N PRO A 92 16.34 -25.06 48.94
CA PRO A 92 15.07 -24.54 48.44
C PRO A 92 14.99 -24.54 46.92
N VAL A 93 16.12 -24.32 46.23
CA VAL A 93 16.20 -24.43 44.77
C VAL A 93 16.01 -25.89 44.31
N ALA A 94 16.56 -26.85 45.04
CA ALA A 94 16.37 -28.28 44.73
C ALA A 94 14.89 -28.66 44.83
N TRP A 95 14.23 -28.24 45.91
CA TRP A 95 12.80 -28.46 46.09
C TRP A 95 11.95 -27.81 45.00
N LEU A 96 12.28 -26.59 44.57
CA LEU A 96 11.59 -25.94 43.46
C LEU A 96 11.63 -26.82 42.19
N TYR A 97 12.81 -27.34 41.82
CA TYR A 97 12.94 -28.18 40.63
C TYR A 97 12.33 -29.58 40.79
N TRP A 98 12.33 -30.16 42.00
CA TRP A 98 11.59 -31.38 42.29
C TRP A 98 10.07 -31.19 42.14
N VAL A 99 9.54 -30.06 42.61
CA VAL A 99 8.12 -29.71 42.46
C VAL A 99 7.78 -29.45 40.99
N LEU A 100 8.64 -28.75 40.24
CA LEU A 100 8.46 -28.56 38.80
C LEU A 100 8.46 -29.89 38.04
N LEU A 101 9.40 -30.79 38.34
CA LEU A 101 9.45 -32.14 37.77
C LEU A 101 8.17 -32.92 38.08
N ALA A 102 7.76 -32.98 39.35
CA ALA A 102 6.55 -33.69 39.77
C ALA A 102 5.30 -33.10 39.09
N GLY A 103 5.21 -31.78 39.01
CA GLY A 103 4.07 -31.09 38.40
C GLY A 103 3.93 -31.30 36.89
N VAL A 104 5.02 -31.58 36.17
CA VAL A 104 4.95 -31.89 34.73
C VAL A 104 4.90 -33.39 34.43
N SER A 105 5.41 -34.25 35.33
CA SER A 105 5.50 -35.70 35.11
C SER A 105 4.34 -36.48 35.70
N LEU A 106 3.87 -36.16 36.91
CA LEU A 106 2.81 -36.91 37.58
C LEU A 106 1.47 -36.81 36.84
N PRO A 107 0.95 -35.62 36.47
CA PRO A 107 -0.29 -35.54 35.72
C PRO A 107 -0.23 -36.36 34.43
N TRP A 108 0.93 -36.32 33.76
CA TRP A 108 1.14 -37.07 32.52
C TRP A 108 1.17 -38.59 32.76
N ALA A 109 1.80 -39.06 33.85
CA ALA A 109 1.80 -40.47 34.24
C ALA A 109 0.39 -41.00 34.56
N PHE A 110 -0.53 -40.13 35.01
CA PHE A 110 -1.94 -40.46 35.28
C PHE A 110 -2.87 -40.14 34.10
N GLY A 111 -2.34 -40.01 32.89
CA GLY A 111 -3.15 -39.91 31.66
C GLY A 111 -3.55 -38.50 31.24
N ALA A 112 -3.08 -37.45 31.91
CA ALA A 112 -3.22 -36.08 31.41
C ALA A 112 -2.33 -35.86 30.17
N PRO A 113 -2.66 -34.92 29.27
CA PRO A 113 -1.80 -34.61 28.13
C PRO A 113 -0.44 -34.03 28.59
N PRO A 114 0.64 -34.20 27.80
CA PRO A 114 1.93 -33.61 28.11
C PRO A 114 1.82 -32.10 28.29
N PHE A 115 2.51 -31.52 29.29
CA PHE A 115 2.32 -30.10 29.61
C PHE A 115 2.70 -29.17 28.45
N THR A 116 3.63 -29.60 27.59
CA THR A 116 4.06 -28.89 26.38
C THR A 116 2.92 -28.75 25.37
N GLU A 117 1.96 -29.67 25.39
CA GLU A 117 0.78 -29.64 24.52
C GLU A 117 -0.06 -28.38 24.79
N ALA A 118 -0.25 -27.98 26.05
CA ALA A 118 -1.00 -26.77 26.40
C ALA A 118 -0.34 -25.49 25.86
N PHE A 119 0.99 -25.50 25.68
CA PHE A 119 1.73 -24.41 25.05
C PHE A 119 1.68 -24.50 23.53
N ALA A 120 1.83 -25.71 22.98
CA ALA A 120 1.79 -25.94 21.54
C ALA A 120 0.40 -25.65 20.96
N LYS A 121 -0.69 -25.99 21.64
CA LYS A 121 -2.07 -25.70 21.21
C LYS A 121 -2.38 -24.21 21.05
N ARG A 122 -1.70 -23.35 21.82
CA ARG A 122 -1.82 -21.88 21.62
C ARG A 122 -1.31 -21.47 20.26
N ASN A 123 -0.30 -22.20 19.83
CA ASN A 123 0.63 -21.92 18.75
C ASN A 123 0.53 -23.04 17.68
N THR A 124 -0.58 -23.76 17.55
CA THR A 124 -0.83 -24.68 16.43
C THR A 124 -2.33 -24.72 16.12
N PRO A 125 -2.75 -24.83 14.84
CA PRO A 125 -4.16 -24.94 14.48
C PRO A 125 -4.83 -26.16 15.12
N GLU A 126 -6.09 -26.04 15.53
CA GLU A 126 -6.84 -27.13 16.17
C GLU A 126 -6.92 -28.40 15.32
N ALA A 127 -6.98 -28.24 13.99
CA ALA A 127 -6.98 -29.32 13.01
C ALA A 127 -5.77 -30.27 13.15
N VAL A 128 -4.63 -29.81 13.68
CA VAL A 128 -3.44 -30.66 13.84
C VAL A 128 -3.32 -31.29 15.23
N TRP A 129 -4.13 -30.88 16.22
CA TRP A 129 -3.99 -31.35 17.60
C TRP A 129 -4.23 -32.86 17.75
N ALA A 130 -5.12 -33.42 16.93
CA ALA A 130 -5.42 -34.84 16.94
C ALA A 130 -4.36 -35.69 16.22
N THR A 131 -3.43 -35.07 15.46
CA THR A 131 -2.44 -35.82 14.68
C THR A 131 -1.44 -36.55 15.57
N GLU A 132 -0.97 -37.71 15.12
CA GLU A 132 0.07 -38.46 15.84
C GLU A 132 1.38 -37.66 15.90
N VAL A 133 1.70 -36.91 14.85
CA VAL A 133 2.90 -36.04 14.79
C VAL A 133 2.85 -34.99 15.89
N PHE A 134 1.73 -34.29 16.06
CA PHE A 134 1.57 -33.29 17.11
C PHE A 134 1.70 -33.89 18.52
N ARG A 135 1.02 -35.02 18.76
CA ARG A 135 1.09 -35.73 20.05
C ARG A 135 2.51 -36.22 20.35
N ARG A 136 3.22 -36.75 19.34
CA ARG A 136 4.58 -37.29 19.48
C ARG A 136 5.62 -36.19 19.71
N ILE A 137 5.52 -35.05 19.03
CA ILE A 137 6.38 -33.87 19.27
C ILE A 137 6.24 -33.41 20.72
N ASN A 138 5.00 -33.21 21.19
CA ASN A 138 4.75 -32.72 22.55
C ASN A 138 5.22 -33.71 23.62
N ARG A 139 4.98 -35.02 23.42
CA ARG A 139 5.51 -36.07 24.29
C ARG A 139 7.03 -36.00 24.43
N ASN A 140 7.74 -35.95 23.30
CA ASN A 140 9.20 -35.89 23.28
C ASN A 140 9.71 -34.60 23.96
N MET A 141 9.03 -33.48 23.74
CA MET A 141 9.37 -32.22 24.40
C MET A 141 9.16 -32.28 25.91
N THR A 142 8.05 -32.87 26.38
CA THR A 142 7.83 -33.04 27.82
C THR A 142 8.88 -33.94 28.45
N LEU A 143 9.28 -35.05 27.79
CA LEU A 143 10.37 -35.91 28.27
C LEU A 143 11.68 -35.13 28.46
N VAL A 144 12.06 -34.29 27.48
CA VAL A 144 13.27 -33.47 27.58
C VAL A 144 13.16 -32.50 28.76
N TRP A 145 12.02 -31.83 28.94
CA TRP A 145 11.82 -30.94 30.09
C TRP A 145 11.84 -31.69 31.44
N CYS A 146 11.31 -32.90 31.52
CA CYS A 146 11.45 -33.75 32.70
C CYS A 146 12.93 -34.05 33.00
N LEU A 147 13.73 -34.40 31.98
CA LEU A 147 15.17 -34.65 32.15
C LEU A 147 15.92 -33.39 32.58
N LEU A 148 15.56 -32.22 32.04
CA LEU A 148 16.16 -30.95 32.43
C LEU A 148 15.84 -30.58 33.87
N PHE A 149 14.57 -30.72 34.29
CA PHE A 149 14.19 -30.46 35.68
C PHE A 149 14.81 -31.47 36.63
N LEU A 150 14.93 -32.74 36.24
CA LEU A 150 15.64 -33.76 37.01
C LEU A 150 17.12 -33.40 37.17
N ALA A 151 17.82 -33.04 36.09
CA ALA A 151 19.23 -32.64 36.14
C ALA A 151 19.43 -31.38 37.01
N ALA A 152 18.55 -30.39 36.89
CA ALA A 152 18.57 -29.19 37.75
C ALA A 152 18.30 -29.52 39.22
N ALA A 153 17.32 -30.41 39.50
CA ALA A 153 17.01 -30.87 40.85
C ALA A 153 18.18 -31.64 41.46
N LEU A 154 18.82 -32.53 40.71
CA LEU A 154 20.00 -33.29 41.16
C LEU A 154 21.20 -32.38 41.40
N SER A 155 21.48 -31.44 40.50
CA SER A 155 22.54 -30.43 40.66
C SER A 155 22.35 -29.62 41.94
N ALA A 156 21.14 -29.10 42.17
CA ALA A 156 20.83 -28.34 43.36
C ALA A 156 20.80 -29.21 44.63
N THR A 157 20.39 -30.48 44.54
CA THR A 157 20.42 -31.43 45.65
C THR A 157 21.84 -31.77 46.06
N LEU A 158 22.75 -31.93 45.08
CA LEU A 158 24.17 -32.18 45.31
C LEU A 158 24.80 -31.04 46.11
N ALA A 159 24.52 -29.80 45.71
CA ALA A 159 24.93 -28.60 46.44
C ALA A 159 24.40 -28.55 47.88
N ALA A 160 23.14 -28.95 48.09
CA ALA A 160 22.50 -28.98 49.40
C ALA A 160 23.03 -30.09 50.33
N ARG A 161 23.49 -31.22 49.77
CA ARG A 161 23.89 -32.42 50.55
C ARG A 161 25.39 -32.58 50.74
N LEU A 162 26.22 -31.96 49.89
CA LEU A 162 27.69 -32.04 49.96
C LEU A 162 28.32 -30.64 50.03
N PRO A 163 28.05 -29.86 51.09
CA PRO A 163 28.58 -28.50 51.23
C PRO A 163 30.12 -28.46 51.29
N ALA A 164 30.77 -29.55 51.74
CA ALA A 164 32.23 -29.66 51.81
C ALA A 164 32.94 -29.71 50.43
N LEU A 165 32.23 -30.10 49.37
CA LEU A 165 32.77 -30.14 47.99
C LEU A 165 32.49 -28.84 47.21
N ALA A 166 31.73 -27.91 47.79
CA ALA A 166 31.22 -26.75 47.11
C ALA A 166 31.55 -25.47 47.87
N GLY A 167 32.68 -24.85 47.55
CA GLY A 167 32.94 -23.45 47.92
C GLY A 167 31.86 -22.50 47.37
N PRO A 168 31.83 -21.21 47.77
CA PRO A 168 30.76 -20.27 47.40
C PRO A 168 30.46 -20.22 45.89
N TRP A 169 31.51 -20.33 45.07
CA TRP A 169 31.40 -20.39 43.61
C TRP A 169 30.76 -21.68 43.10
N ALA A 170 31.12 -22.83 43.68
CA ALA A 170 30.52 -24.11 43.32
C ALA A 170 29.05 -24.19 43.77
N GLN A 171 28.69 -23.59 44.91
CA GLN A 171 27.30 -23.44 45.35
C GLN A 171 26.48 -22.60 44.37
N ALA A 172 27.00 -21.42 43.98
CA ALA A 172 26.34 -20.56 42.99
C ALA A 172 26.21 -21.24 41.61
N LEU A 173 27.23 -22.01 41.22
CA LEU A 173 27.22 -22.78 39.98
C LEU A 173 26.13 -23.87 40.00
N LEU A 174 26.13 -24.73 41.01
CA LEU A 174 25.25 -25.90 41.11
C LEU A 174 23.78 -25.56 41.37
N THR A 175 23.51 -24.47 42.09
CA THR A 175 22.14 -24.03 42.41
C THR A 175 21.61 -22.98 41.45
N GLY A 176 22.48 -22.21 40.80
CA GLY A 176 22.09 -21.11 39.90
C GLY A 176 22.47 -21.37 38.45
N ALA A 177 23.76 -21.28 38.13
CA ALA A 177 24.22 -21.21 36.76
C ALA A 177 23.99 -22.49 35.94
N ILE A 178 24.15 -23.69 36.52
CA ILE A 178 23.84 -24.96 35.85
C ILE A 178 22.34 -25.08 35.58
N PRO A 179 21.43 -24.95 36.57
CA PRO A 179 20.00 -24.95 36.31
C PRO A 179 19.56 -23.90 35.28
N LEU A 180 20.02 -22.65 35.40
CA LEU A 180 19.71 -21.60 34.44
C LEU A 180 20.24 -21.93 33.04
N GLY A 181 21.45 -22.45 32.92
CA GLY A 181 22.05 -22.89 31.67
C GLY A 181 21.27 -24.04 31.02
N LEU A 182 20.80 -25.01 31.80
CA LEU A 182 19.94 -26.09 31.32
C LEU A 182 18.59 -25.56 30.79
N MET A 183 17.96 -24.62 31.50
CA MET A 183 16.66 -24.07 31.07
C MET A 183 16.79 -23.13 29.86
N LEU A 184 17.72 -22.17 29.93
CA LEU A 184 17.87 -21.10 28.94
C LEU A 184 18.74 -21.51 27.75
N GLY A 185 19.79 -22.29 28.00
CA GLY A 185 20.75 -22.72 26.98
C GLY A 185 20.35 -24.00 26.25
N LEU A 186 19.65 -24.93 26.92
CA LEU A 186 19.22 -26.18 26.29
C LEU A 186 17.70 -26.26 26.10
N GLY A 187 16.91 -26.02 27.16
CA GLY A 187 15.45 -26.15 27.13
C GLY A 187 14.75 -25.20 26.16
N LEU A 188 15.05 -23.91 26.22
CA LEU A 188 14.44 -22.91 25.33
C LEU A 188 14.81 -23.12 23.85
N PRO A 189 16.09 -23.29 23.46
CA PRO A 189 16.46 -23.54 22.07
C PRO A 189 15.89 -24.85 21.54
N PHE A 190 15.89 -25.91 22.36
CA PHE A 190 15.27 -27.19 22.00
C PHE A 190 13.78 -27.02 21.73
N THR A 191 13.05 -26.34 22.62
CA THR A 191 11.61 -26.08 22.47
C THR A 191 11.29 -25.32 21.18
N LYS A 192 12.14 -24.37 20.78
CA LYS A 192 11.96 -23.61 19.53
C LYS A 192 12.29 -24.41 18.27
N LYS A 193 13.34 -25.21 18.29
CA LYS A 193 13.89 -25.87 17.08
C LYS A 193 13.36 -27.28 16.84
N TYR A 194 13.00 -28.01 17.91
CA TYR A 194 12.65 -29.42 17.82
C TYR A 194 11.40 -29.72 16.97
N PRO A 195 10.30 -28.94 17.04
CA PRO A 195 9.13 -29.20 16.20
C PRO A 195 9.46 -29.16 14.70
N ALA A 196 10.18 -28.13 14.25
CA ALA A 196 10.60 -27.97 12.86
C ALA A 196 11.61 -29.04 12.42
N TYR A 197 12.54 -29.43 13.30
CA TYR A 197 13.45 -30.55 13.06
C TYR A 197 12.67 -31.87 12.86
N TYR A 198 11.71 -32.15 13.75
CA TYR A 198 10.97 -33.41 13.71
C TYR A 198 10.04 -33.50 12.49
N GLN A 199 9.44 -32.37 12.09
CA GLN A 199 8.66 -32.27 10.86
C GLN A 199 9.53 -32.56 9.62
N ARG A 200 10.69 -31.90 9.49
CA ARG A 200 11.64 -32.18 8.39
C ARG A 200 12.11 -33.63 8.35
N LYS A 201 12.39 -34.24 9.51
CA LYS A 201 12.79 -35.66 9.58
C LYS A 201 11.73 -36.61 9.03
N LEU A 202 10.45 -36.24 9.11
CA LEU A 202 9.33 -37.01 8.57
C LEU A 202 9.05 -36.72 7.09
N GLY A 203 9.91 -35.97 6.40
CA GLY A 203 9.65 -35.51 5.02
C GLY A 203 8.53 -34.48 4.93
N LEU A 204 8.09 -33.93 6.06
CA LEU A 204 7.12 -32.84 6.12
C LEU A 204 7.92 -31.53 6.03
N GLU A 205 8.26 -31.14 4.80
CA GLU A 205 8.82 -29.82 4.52
C GLU A 205 7.84 -28.75 5.03
N PRO A 206 8.28 -27.80 5.87
CA PRO A 206 7.48 -26.62 6.14
C PRO A 206 7.37 -25.84 4.83
N LEU A 207 6.16 -25.62 4.31
CA LEU A 207 5.94 -24.55 3.33
C LEU A 207 6.56 -23.28 3.93
N ALA A 208 7.46 -22.62 3.18
CA ALA A 208 8.24 -21.50 3.68
C ALA A 208 7.36 -20.50 4.47
N GLY A 209 7.68 -20.31 5.77
CA GLY A 209 7.08 -19.26 6.61
C GLY A 209 6.29 -19.67 7.86
N SER A 210 6.37 -20.91 8.34
CA SER A 210 5.55 -21.37 9.48
C SER A 210 6.19 -21.21 10.87
N ALA A 211 5.62 -20.37 11.76
CA ALA A 211 5.19 -20.66 13.16
C ALA A 211 5.14 -19.36 14.03
N SER A 212 4.09 -19.03 14.81
CA SER A 212 2.97 -19.85 15.31
C SER A 212 1.76 -19.01 15.86
N PRO A 213 0.53 -19.61 15.86
CA PRO A 213 -0.82 -19.01 15.96
C PRO A 213 -1.37 -18.58 17.35
N SER A 214 -2.65 -18.21 17.32
CA SER A 214 -3.58 -17.73 18.36
C SER A 214 -4.67 -18.78 18.67
N PRO A 215 -5.29 -18.80 19.88
CA PRO A 215 -6.09 -19.93 20.37
C PRO A 215 -7.62 -19.82 20.15
N ALA A 216 -8.18 -20.93 19.64
CA ALA A 216 -9.50 -21.54 19.89
C ALA A 216 -10.80 -20.72 19.73
N ALA A 217 -11.63 -21.19 18.79
CA ALA A 217 -13.01 -20.78 18.54
C ALA A 217 -13.99 -21.32 19.59
N ARG A 218 -15.10 -20.61 19.79
CA ARG A 218 -16.31 -21.10 20.52
C ARG A 218 -17.32 -21.69 19.52
N PRO A 219 -18.21 -22.61 19.95
CA PRO A 219 -19.09 -23.34 19.05
C PRO A 219 -20.19 -22.47 18.45
N ALA A 220 -20.62 -22.88 17.26
CA ALA A 220 -21.58 -22.23 16.39
C ALA A 220 -22.99 -22.14 17.01
N SER A 221 -23.65 -20.99 16.83
CA SER A 221 -25.10 -20.85 16.99
C SER A 221 -25.79 -21.14 15.65
N GLU A 222 -26.82 -22.00 15.70
CA GLU A 222 -27.64 -22.44 14.56
C GLU A 222 -28.44 -21.30 13.89
N PRO A 223 -28.85 -21.50 12.61
CA PRO A 223 -29.55 -20.50 11.82
C PRO A 223 -31.05 -20.43 12.15
N ILE A 224 -31.55 -19.22 12.40
CA ILE A 224 -32.98 -18.94 12.50
C ILE A 224 -33.54 -18.80 11.07
N ALA A 225 -34.49 -19.66 10.70
CA ALA A 225 -35.28 -19.55 9.48
C ALA A 225 -36.40 -18.49 9.66
N PRO A 226 -36.77 -17.74 8.60
CA PRO A 226 -37.79 -16.70 8.69
C PRO A 226 -39.21 -17.30 8.57
N PRO A 227 -40.25 -16.72 9.21
CA PRO A 227 -41.62 -17.10 8.92
C PRO A 227 -42.09 -16.40 7.65
N ALA A 228 -42.64 -17.19 6.74
CA ALA A 228 -43.46 -16.71 5.63
C ALA A 228 -44.92 -16.60 6.10
N MET A 229 -45.60 -15.48 5.80
CA MET A 229 -46.86 -15.46 5.05
C MET A 229 -47.31 -14.03 4.73
N ALA A 230 -47.95 -13.93 3.57
CA ALA A 230 -48.34 -12.76 2.81
C ALA A 230 -49.44 -11.87 3.43
N ARG A 231 -49.42 -10.57 3.14
CA ARG A 231 -50.30 -9.95 2.11
C ARG A 231 -50.14 -8.41 2.07
N GLN A 232 -49.78 -7.95 0.87
CA GLN A 232 -50.35 -6.84 0.10
C GLN A 232 -50.36 -5.40 0.63
N THR A 233 -49.84 -4.55 -0.28
CA THR A 233 -50.18 -3.16 -0.59
C THR A 233 -49.76 -2.06 0.40
N THR A 234 -48.57 -1.52 0.15
CA THR A 234 -48.30 -0.08 -0.06
C THR A 234 -46.85 0.07 -0.56
N GLU A 235 -46.64 -0.20 -1.85
CA GLU A 235 -45.44 0.22 -2.59
C GLU A 235 -45.52 1.73 -2.83
N GLU A 236 -45.08 2.53 -1.87
CA GLU A 236 -44.50 3.86 -2.07
C GLU A 236 -44.09 4.40 -0.68
N THR A 237 -42.86 4.89 -0.57
CA THR A 237 -42.22 5.47 0.65
C THR A 237 -41.82 4.53 1.80
N MET A 238 -40.78 3.70 1.58
CA MET A 238 -39.70 3.45 2.55
C MET A 238 -38.47 2.92 1.80
N SER A 239 -37.78 3.77 1.04
CA SER A 239 -36.41 3.44 0.61
C SER A 239 -35.57 3.25 1.86
N ALA A 240 -35.00 2.06 2.05
CA ALA A 240 -33.98 1.86 3.08
C ALA A 240 -32.94 2.99 2.95
N LYS A 241 -32.69 3.74 4.03
CA LYS A 241 -31.74 4.85 4.01
C LYS A 241 -30.37 4.34 3.59
N LYS A 242 -29.74 5.01 2.62
CA LYS A 242 -28.41 4.65 2.13
C LYS A 242 -27.37 4.82 3.24
N THR A 243 -26.39 3.92 3.30
CA THR A 243 -25.42 3.86 4.40
C THR A 243 -23.99 4.15 3.92
N ILE A 244 -23.33 5.09 4.59
CA ILE A 244 -21.90 5.37 4.47
C ILE A 244 -21.19 4.72 5.66
N VAL A 245 -20.18 3.89 5.40
CA VAL A 245 -19.35 3.28 6.46
C VAL A 245 -17.99 3.96 6.51
N ALA A 246 -17.65 4.53 7.66
CA ALA A 246 -16.36 5.14 7.92
C ALA A 246 -15.49 4.24 8.81
N LEU A 247 -14.27 3.93 8.33
CA LEU A 247 -13.24 3.27 9.12
C LEU A 247 -12.27 4.29 9.71
N ASN A 248 -12.28 4.38 11.04
CA ASN A 248 -11.38 5.24 11.80
C ASN A 248 -10.16 4.45 12.29
N GLY A 249 -9.00 4.74 11.71
CA GLY A 249 -7.70 4.17 12.07
C GLY A 249 -7.04 4.75 13.31
N SER A 250 -7.64 5.77 13.96
CA SER A 250 -7.02 6.44 15.10
C SER A 250 -6.96 5.55 16.34
N PRO A 251 -5.79 5.41 17.01
CA PRO A 251 -5.69 4.76 18.31
C PRO A 251 -6.50 5.46 19.40
N HIS A 252 -6.78 6.76 19.24
CA HIS A 252 -7.59 7.54 20.17
C HIS A 252 -9.09 7.27 20.03
N GLY A 253 -9.52 6.45 19.05
CA GLY A 253 -10.93 6.10 18.86
C GLY A 253 -11.82 7.33 18.69
N ALA A 254 -12.98 7.31 19.37
CA ALA A 254 -14.03 8.33 19.24
C ALA A 254 -13.62 9.74 19.73
N ILE A 255 -12.62 9.87 20.60
CA ILE A 255 -12.20 11.18 21.14
C ILE A 255 -11.12 11.86 20.28
N GLY A 256 -10.54 11.15 19.30
CA GLY A 256 -9.46 11.67 18.48
C GLY A 256 -9.91 12.66 17.41
N ASN A 257 -8.99 13.52 16.95
CA ASN A 257 -9.26 14.50 15.89
C ASN A 257 -9.76 13.86 14.59
N THR A 258 -9.27 12.67 14.25
CA THR A 258 -9.77 11.88 13.10
C THR A 258 -11.26 11.54 13.23
N ALA A 259 -11.72 11.15 14.42
CA ALA A 259 -13.14 10.90 14.66
C ALA A 259 -13.94 12.19 14.55
N GLN A 260 -13.45 13.28 15.12
CA GLN A 260 -14.12 14.58 15.03
C GLN A 260 -14.30 15.04 13.58
N MET A 261 -13.30 14.86 12.71
CA MET A 261 -13.43 15.18 11.28
C MET A 261 -14.42 14.29 10.54
N ILE A 262 -14.53 13.00 10.89
CA ILE A 262 -15.59 12.14 10.36
C ILE A 262 -16.96 12.69 10.81
N GLU A 263 -17.09 13.06 12.08
CA GLU A 263 -18.34 13.56 12.66
C GLU A 263 -18.77 14.93 12.09
N MET A 264 -17.82 15.76 11.62
CA MET A 264 -18.14 17.00 10.89
C MET A 264 -18.99 16.76 9.62
N LEU A 265 -18.93 15.56 9.04
CA LEU A 265 -19.72 15.18 7.86
C LEU A 265 -21.16 14.80 8.22
N ARG A 266 -21.39 14.33 9.46
CA ARG A 266 -22.65 13.69 9.88
C ARG A 266 -23.88 14.58 9.66
N PRO A 267 -23.93 15.85 10.10
CA PRO A 267 -25.13 16.67 9.97
C PRO A 267 -25.59 16.79 8.51
N THR A 268 -24.65 17.06 7.61
CA THR A 268 -24.94 17.20 6.19
C THR A 268 -25.32 15.88 5.53
N LEU A 269 -24.67 14.75 5.90
CA LEU A 269 -25.09 13.44 5.39
C LEU A 269 -26.50 13.06 5.85
N GLU A 270 -26.85 13.38 7.10
CA GLU A 270 -28.18 13.12 7.67
C GLU A 270 -29.26 14.01 7.05
N GLU A 271 -28.97 15.30 6.81
CA GLU A 271 -29.81 16.23 6.05
C GLU A 271 -30.08 15.71 4.62
N GLU A 272 -29.06 15.13 4.00
CA GLU A 272 -29.17 14.49 2.69
C GLU A 272 -29.87 13.11 2.75
N GLY A 273 -30.24 12.62 3.94
CA GLY A 273 -30.99 11.37 4.13
C GLY A 273 -30.13 10.10 4.13
N LEU A 274 -28.82 10.22 4.31
CA LEU A 274 -27.88 9.09 4.42
C LEU A 274 -27.55 8.81 5.90
N ILE A 275 -27.19 7.57 6.20
CA ILE A 275 -26.72 7.14 7.53
C ILE A 275 -25.19 7.05 7.51
N LEU A 276 -24.52 7.67 8.49
CA LEU A 276 -23.08 7.50 8.70
C LEU A 276 -22.81 6.52 9.85
N GLU A 277 -22.33 5.32 9.54
CA GLU A 277 -21.81 4.35 10.52
C GLU A 277 -20.31 4.54 10.68
N VAL A 278 -19.84 4.80 11.91
CA VAL A 278 -18.40 4.96 12.20
C VAL A 278 -17.88 3.76 12.95
N ILE A 279 -16.85 3.12 12.40
CA ILE A 279 -16.20 1.95 12.97
C ILE A 279 -14.76 2.30 13.34
N GLY A 280 -14.45 2.27 14.63
CA GLY A 280 -13.07 2.34 15.11
C GLY A 280 -12.31 1.06 14.78
N LEU A 281 -11.03 1.18 14.42
CA LEU A 281 -10.11 0.03 14.38
C LEU A 281 -9.42 -0.21 15.73
N ASN A 282 -9.48 0.77 16.64
CA ASN A 282 -8.87 0.70 17.96
C ASN A 282 -9.57 -0.29 18.91
N ASP A 283 -10.82 -0.63 18.65
CA ASP A 283 -11.64 -1.58 19.41
C ASP A 283 -11.84 -2.92 18.66
N LYS A 284 -11.04 -3.17 17.61
CA LYS A 284 -11.10 -4.38 16.78
C LYS A 284 -9.85 -5.22 16.97
N GLU A 285 -10.03 -6.53 16.93
CA GLU A 285 -8.92 -7.49 16.91
C GLU A 285 -8.64 -7.86 15.45
N ILE A 286 -7.54 -7.32 14.93
CA ILE A 286 -7.05 -7.62 13.58
C ILE A 286 -5.57 -7.99 13.67
N ASP A 287 -5.26 -9.26 13.45
CA ASP A 287 -3.88 -9.74 13.37
C ASP A 287 -3.19 -9.26 12.07
N TYR A 288 -1.86 -9.29 12.03
CA TYR A 288 -1.09 -8.90 10.86
C TYR A 288 -1.29 -9.87 9.68
N CYS A 289 -1.17 -9.33 8.46
CA CYS A 289 -1.02 -10.16 7.28
C CYS A 289 0.26 -11.00 7.38
N THR A 290 0.15 -12.30 7.11
CA THR A 290 1.30 -13.23 7.14
C THR A 290 1.97 -13.41 5.79
N GLY A 291 1.47 -12.76 4.72
CA GLY A 291 1.99 -12.93 3.37
C GLY A 291 1.75 -14.31 2.75
N CYS A 292 0.91 -15.16 3.38
CA CYS A 292 0.72 -16.55 2.96
C CYS A 292 -0.07 -16.77 1.66
N ALA A 293 -0.66 -15.71 1.08
CA ALA A 293 -1.44 -15.74 -0.16
C ALA A 293 -2.65 -16.70 -0.23
N VAL A 294 -3.05 -17.33 0.88
CA VAL A 294 -4.25 -18.19 0.96
C VAL A 294 -5.53 -17.47 0.50
N CYS A 295 -5.61 -16.15 0.69
CA CYS A 295 -6.75 -15.36 0.22
C CYS A 295 -6.86 -15.26 -1.31
N LEU A 296 -5.75 -15.44 -2.04
CA LEU A 296 -5.69 -15.47 -3.50
C LEU A 296 -6.08 -16.85 -4.03
N GLU A 297 -5.71 -17.91 -3.31
CA GLU A 297 -5.95 -19.29 -3.71
C GLU A 297 -7.38 -19.74 -3.36
N LYS A 298 -7.81 -19.44 -2.13
CA LYS A 298 -9.10 -19.89 -1.57
C LYS A 298 -10.17 -18.80 -1.53
N GLY A 299 -9.83 -17.56 -1.91
CA GLY A 299 -10.76 -16.44 -1.98
C GLY A 299 -11.11 -15.82 -0.63
N LYS A 300 -10.59 -16.36 0.47
CA LYS A 300 -10.83 -15.87 1.83
C LYS A 300 -9.57 -15.96 2.69
N CYS A 301 -9.36 -14.97 3.55
CA CYS A 301 -8.33 -15.04 4.58
C CYS A 301 -8.68 -16.12 5.62
N TRP A 302 -7.69 -16.90 6.05
CA TRP A 302 -7.87 -17.97 7.05
C TRP A 302 -7.85 -17.45 8.49
N ILE A 303 -7.33 -16.25 8.73
CA ILE A 303 -7.27 -15.63 10.06
C ILE A 303 -8.70 -15.29 10.50
N PRO A 304 -9.20 -15.86 11.62
CA PRO A 304 -10.59 -15.73 12.05
C PRO A 304 -10.78 -14.55 13.00
N ASP A 305 -10.79 -13.34 12.46
CA ASP A 305 -10.92 -12.11 13.26
C ASP A 305 -11.77 -11.03 12.55
N ASP A 306 -11.77 -9.82 13.09
CA ASP A 306 -12.73 -8.78 12.71
C ASP A 306 -12.58 -8.30 11.26
N HIS A 307 -11.42 -8.49 10.63
CA HIS A 307 -11.12 -8.00 9.27
C HIS A 307 -12.19 -8.41 8.25
N ARG A 308 -12.61 -9.68 8.27
CA ARG A 308 -13.57 -10.21 7.30
C ARG A 308 -14.95 -9.57 7.44
N GLY A 309 -15.41 -9.37 8.67
CA GLY A 309 -16.68 -8.72 8.95
C GLY A 309 -16.66 -7.25 8.53
N LEU A 310 -15.54 -6.56 8.78
CA LEU A 310 -15.34 -5.17 8.37
C LEU A 310 -15.33 -5.03 6.84
N VAL A 311 -14.56 -5.84 6.12
CA VAL A 311 -14.56 -5.78 4.65
C VAL A 311 -15.94 -6.10 4.08
N LYS A 312 -16.65 -7.08 4.65
CA LYS A 312 -18.03 -7.37 4.24
C LYS A 312 -18.92 -6.12 4.38
N LYS A 313 -18.88 -5.44 5.52
CA LYS A 313 -19.63 -4.18 5.72
C LYS A 313 -19.25 -3.10 4.70
N LEU A 314 -17.97 -2.91 4.42
CA LEU A 314 -17.52 -1.96 3.39
C LEU A 314 -18.09 -2.31 1.99
N LEU A 315 -18.07 -3.60 1.63
CA LEU A 315 -18.58 -4.09 0.35
C LEU A 315 -20.10 -3.96 0.24
N GLU A 316 -20.83 -3.99 1.37
CA GLU A 316 -22.30 -3.83 1.42
C GLU A 316 -22.76 -2.36 1.52
N ALA A 317 -21.90 -1.45 1.98
CA ALA A 317 -22.22 -0.03 2.11
C ALA A 317 -22.51 0.68 0.76
N ASP A 318 -23.22 1.81 0.78
CA ASP A 318 -23.43 2.66 -0.40
C ASP A 318 -22.24 3.61 -0.65
N GLY A 319 -21.42 3.86 0.38
CA GLY A 319 -20.17 4.60 0.27
C GLY A 319 -19.22 4.29 1.42
N ILE A 320 -17.94 4.58 1.21
CA ILE A 320 -16.86 4.24 2.15
C ILE A 320 -16.05 5.48 2.53
N ILE A 321 -15.71 5.63 3.80
CA ILE A 321 -14.73 6.59 4.26
C ILE A 321 -13.56 5.85 4.89
N LEU A 322 -12.34 6.13 4.44
CA LEU A 322 -11.12 5.69 5.12
C LEU A 322 -10.46 6.89 5.80
N ALA A 323 -10.27 6.80 7.11
CA ALA A 323 -9.77 7.90 7.91
C ALA A 323 -8.62 7.46 8.81
N SER A 324 -7.50 8.17 8.79
CA SER A 324 -6.36 7.89 9.68
C SER A 324 -5.66 9.17 10.10
N PRO A 325 -5.14 9.28 11.34
CA PRO A 325 -4.13 10.28 11.62
C PRO A 325 -2.80 9.90 10.97
N VAL A 326 -1.91 10.89 10.83
CA VAL A 326 -0.54 10.73 10.34
C VAL A 326 0.40 10.42 11.48
N TYR A 327 0.86 9.16 11.57
CA TYR A 327 1.81 8.70 12.58
C TYR A 327 3.11 8.32 11.88
N PHE A 328 4.15 9.12 12.11
CA PHE A 328 5.43 9.00 11.40
C PHE A 328 5.25 8.91 9.88
N PHE A 329 4.66 9.97 9.29
CA PHE A 329 4.59 10.13 7.83
C PHE A 329 3.78 9.05 7.10
N HIS A 330 2.87 8.38 7.81
CA HIS A 330 2.02 7.36 7.22
C HIS A 330 0.70 7.20 7.99
N VAL A 331 -0.24 6.41 7.44
CA VAL A 331 -1.39 5.93 8.21
C VAL A 331 -0.94 5.16 9.46
N THR A 332 -1.82 5.06 10.44
CA THR A 332 -1.54 4.33 11.69
C THR A 332 -1.30 2.85 11.45
N ALA A 333 -0.63 2.20 12.39
CA ALA A 333 -0.43 0.75 12.36
C ALA A 333 -1.77 -0.02 12.30
N GLN A 334 -2.82 0.48 12.96
CA GLN A 334 -4.17 -0.11 12.91
C GLN A 334 -4.73 -0.08 11.49
N MET A 335 -4.71 1.10 10.85
CA MET A 335 -5.17 1.25 9.48
C MET A 335 -4.32 0.42 8.51
N LYS A 336 -2.99 0.45 8.66
CA LYS A 336 -2.08 -0.31 7.80
C LYS A 336 -2.27 -1.82 7.94
N THR A 337 -2.52 -2.31 9.16
CA THR A 337 -2.81 -3.73 9.42
C THR A 337 -4.10 -4.18 8.74
N PHE A 338 -5.14 -3.33 8.78
CA PHE A 338 -6.38 -3.58 8.05
C PHE A 338 -6.14 -3.63 6.53
N ILE A 339 -5.40 -2.66 5.98
CA ILE A 339 -5.10 -2.57 4.55
C ILE A 339 -4.23 -3.75 4.07
N ASP A 340 -3.17 -4.11 4.81
CA ASP A 340 -2.25 -5.18 4.41
C ASP A 340 -2.92 -6.56 4.32
N ARG A 341 -4.05 -6.71 5.00
CA ARG A 341 -4.88 -7.92 4.94
C ARG A 341 -5.88 -7.95 3.81
N SER A 342 -5.99 -6.88 3.05
CA SER A 342 -6.94 -6.73 1.96
C SER A 342 -6.38 -7.10 0.58
N LEU A 343 -5.16 -7.68 0.52
CA LEU A 343 -4.53 -8.11 -0.74
C LEU A 343 -5.47 -8.90 -1.66
N GLY A 344 -6.15 -9.92 -1.11
CA GLY A 344 -7.07 -10.74 -1.90
C GLY A 344 -8.27 -9.96 -2.44
N TRP A 345 -8.67 -8.86 -1.82
CA TRP A 345 -9.70 -7.99 -2.36
C TRP A 345 -9.15 -7.04 -3.41
N GLY A 346 -7.89 -6.60 -3.26
CA GLY A 346 -7.21 -5.75 -4.23
C GLY A 346 -7.03 -6.42 -5.59
N HIS A 347 -6.88 -7.75 -5.64
CA HIS A 347 -6.81 -8.49 -6.91
C HIS A 347 -8.17 -8.79 -7.54
N LYS A 348 -9.27 -8.52 -6.82
CA LYS A 348 -10.64 -8.83 -7.24
C LYS A 348 -11.42 -7.53 -7.51
N PRO A 349 -11.23 -6.94 -8.71
CA PRO A 349 -11.95 -5.74 -9.12
C PRO A 349 -13.47 -5.96 -9.10
N ARG A 350 -14.23 -4.86 -9.10
CA ARG A 350 -15.69 -4.86 -8.97
C ARG A 350 -16.34 -4.32 -10.23
N ASP A 351 -17.52 -4.85 -10.53
CA ASP A 351 -18.33 -4.44 -11.69
C ASP A 351 -18.69 -2.95 -11.62
N THR A 352 -18.91 -2.44 -10.41
CA THR A 352 -19.19 -1.03 -10.16
C THR A 352 -18.44 -0.56 -8.92
N TYR A 353 -17.91 0.66 -9.00
CA TYR A 353 -17.28 1.33 -7.87
C TYR A 353 -18.25 2.32 -7.23
N LYS A 354 -18.25 2.37 -5.90
CA LYS A 354 -19.10 3.27 -5.12
C LYS A 354 -18.34 4.53 -4.67
N PRO A 355 -19.00 5.69 -4.52
CA PRO A 355 -18.34 6.89 -4.03
C PRO A 355 -17.76 6.69 -2.62
N GLY A 356 -16.64 7.35 -2.34
CA GLY A 356 -16.00 7.32 -1.04
C GLY A 356 -15.20 8.58 -0.76
N LEU A 357 -14.61 8.66 0.43
CA LEU A 357 -13.85 9.82 0.90
C LEU A 357 -12.61 9.35 1.69
N ALA A 358 -11.51 10.08 1.55
CA ALA A 358 -10.32 9.85 2.36
C ALA A 358 -10.11 11.01 3.34
N ILE A 359 -9.81 10.70 4.59
CA ILE A 359 -9.61 11.69 5.65
C ILE A 359 -8.25 11.47 6.31
N SER A 360 -7.50 12.56 6.47
CA SER A 360 -6.20 12.53 7.12
C SER A 360 -5.99 13.71 8.06
N VAL A 361 -5.37 13.45 9.21
CA VAL A 361 -5.09 14.49 10.21
C VAL A 361 -3.65 14.38 10.69
N ALA A 362 -2.88 15.46 10.57
CA ALA A 362 -1.50 15.51 11.04
C ALA A 362 -1.35 16.53 12.17
N ALA A 363 -0.30 16.40 12.98
CA ALA A 363 0.09 17.50 13.87
C ALA A 363 0.78 18.63 13.10
N VAL A 364 1.58 18.29 12.07
CA VAL A 364 2.43 19.26 11.35
C VAL A 364 2.58 18.95 9.86
N PHE A 365 2.85 17.70 9.47
CA PHE A 365 3.21 17.36 8.09
C PHE A 365 2.50 16.10 7.58
N GLN A 366 2.38 16.00 6.25
CA GLN A 366 1.97 14.84 5.46
C GLN A 366 0.50 14.41 5.55
N GLU A 367 -0.39 15.31 5.95
CA GLU A 367 -1.83 15.04 5.91
C GLU A 367 -2.31 14.78 4.47
N VAL A 368 -1.76 15.47 3.47
CA VAL A 368 -2.16 15.36 2.06
C VAL A 368 -1.74 14.01 1.47
N GLU A 369 -0.46 13.65 1.57
CA GLU A 369 0.08 12.41 1.02
C GLU A 369 -0.56 11.17 1.64
N VAL A 370 -0.86 11.22 2.94
CA VAL A 370 -1.59 10.15 3.62
C VAL A 370 -3.04 10.07 3.18
N ALA A 371 -3.71 11.21 2.93
CA ALA A 371 -5.06 11.21 2.38
C ALA A 371 -5.08 10.65 0.94
N ASP A 372 -4.10 11.00 0.11
CA ASP A 372 -3.98 10.48 -1.25
C ASP A 372 -3.73 8.96 -1.26
N TYR A 373 -2.87 8.47 -0.35
CA TYR A 373 -2.70 7.04 -0.13
C TYR A 373 -4.03 6.36 0.25
N LEU A 374 -4.78 6.91 1.20
CA LEU A 374 -6.09 6.38 1.59
C LEU A 374 -7.11 6.42 0.44
N ALA A 375 -7.10 7.49 -0.37
CA ALA A 375 -7.97 7.63 -1.54
C ALA A 375 -7.69 6.55 -2.58
N GLN A 376 -6.42 6.19 -2.80
CA GLN A 376 -6.06 5.05 -3.64
C GLN A 376 -6.56 3.74 -3.05
N MET A 377 -6.41 3.55 -1.74
CA MET A 377 -6.83 2.33 -1.05
C MET A 377 -8.35 2.11 -1.04
N LEU A 378 -9.19 3.12 -1.30
CA LEU A 378 -10.63 2.92 -1.51
C LEU A 378 -10.92 1.93 -2.65
N HIS A 379 -10.09 1.89 -3.70
CA HIS A 379 -10.30 1.04 -4.87
C HIS A 379 -10.27 -0.45 -4.52
N VAL A 380 -9.47 -0.82 -3.52
CA VAL A 380 -9.40 -2.20 -2.98
C VAL A 380 -10.76 -2.68 -2.46
N TYR A 381 -11.60 -1.76 -2.00
CA TYR A 381 -12.93 -2.04 -1.46
C TYR A 381 -14.05 -1.70 -2.45
N GLY A 382 -13.71 -1.53 -3.73
CA GLY A 382 -14.67 -1.18 -4.78
C GLY A 382 -15.23 0.23 -4.61
N SER A 383 -14.42 1.18 -4.13
CA SER A 383 -14.81 2.57 -3.95
C SER A 383 -13.81 3.53 -4.59
N TYR A 384 -14.27 4.71 -4.99
CA TYR A 384 -13.43 5.76 -5.55
C TYR A 384 -13.64 7.06 -4.77
N SER A 385 -12.58 7.84 -4.62
CA SER A 385 -12.64 9.08 -3.85
C SER A 385 -13.38 10.18 -4.59
N VAL A 386 -14.32 10.87 -3.91
CA VAL A 386 -14.87 12.16 -4.37
C VAL A 386 -13.98 13.33 -3.96
N GLY A 387 -13.00 13.10 -3.09
CA GLY A 387 -12.05 14.10 -2.61
C GLY A 387 -11.33 13.68 -1.33
N THR A 388 -10.40 14.52 -0.89
CA THR A 388 -9.67 14.33 0.37
C THR A 388 -10.06 15.44 1.36
N LEU A 389 -10.27 15.06 2.63
CA LEU A 389 -10.44 15.99 3.74
C LEU A 389 -9.20 15.91 4.63
N THR A 390 -8.42 16.99 4.67
CA THR A 390 -7.17 17.05 5.41
C THR A 390 -7.20 18.19 6.43
N ALA A 391 -6.49 18.01 7.55
CA ALA A 391 -6.29 19.08 8.51
C ALA A 391 -5.01 18.89 9.33
N MET A 392 -4.47 20.02 9.81
CA MET A 392 -3.48 20.05 10.89
C MET A 392 -4.17 20.31 12.23
N ALA A 393 -3.81 19.54 13.26
CA ALA A 393 -4.34 19.72 14.61
C ALA A 393 -3.31 19.32 15.69
N THR A 394 -2.94 20.25 16.55
CA THR A 394 -1.91 20.08 17.60
C THR A 394 -2.48 19.73 18.98
N GLY A 395 -3.81 19.79 19.15
CA GLY A 395 -4.53 19.37 20.36
C GLY A 395 -5.92 18.80 20.05
N PRO A 396 -6.63 18.22 21.03
CA PRO A 396 -7.99 17.69 20.84
C PRO A 396 -8.95 18.78 20.35
N GLY A 397 -9.52 18.62 19.14
CA GLY A 397 -10.38 19.61 18.49
C GLY A 397 -9.69 20.91 18.05
N GLY A 398 -8.37 21.02 18.24
CA GLY A 398 -7.57 22.21 17.93
C GLY A 398 -7.13 22.25 16.47
N PHE A 399 -8.08 22.25 15.54
CA PHE A 399 -7.81 22.32 14.10
C PHE A 399 -7.32 23.72 13.70
N LEU A 400 -6.21 23.78 12.97
CA LEU A 400 -5.75 25.02 12.36
C LEU A 400 -6.74 25.42 11.25
N GLY A 401 -7.35 26.61 11.37
CA GLY A 401 -8.37 27.06 10.43
C GLY A 401 -9.67 26.25 10.50
N ARG A 402 -10.13 25.93 11.72
CA ARG A 402 -11.30 25.07 11.98
C ARG A 402 -12.53 25.38 11.11
N GLU A 403 -12.89 26.65 10.94
CA GLU A 403 -14.05 27.05 10.12
C GLU A 403 -13.91 26.59 8.66
N THR A 404 -12.71 26.68 8.09
CA THR A 404 -12.39 26.20 6.74
C THR A 404 -12.45 24.68 6.66
N VAL A 405 -11.97 23.96 7.68
CA VAL A 405 -12.05 22.49 7.76
C VAL A 405 -13.51 22.05 7.81
N GLU A 406 -14.33 22.69 8.65
CA GLU A 406 -15.77 22.40 8.78
C GLU A 406 -16.54 22.75 7.49
N ALA A 407 -16.22 23.88 6.83
CA ALA A 407 -16.80 24.23 5.54
C ALA A 407 -16.47 23.18 4.47
N ARG A 408 -15.19 22.78 4.38
CA ARG A 408 -14.75 21.76 3.43
C ARG A 408 -15.38 20.39 3.72
N ALA A 409 -15.55 20.04 4.99
CA ALA A 409 -16.26 18.82 5.38
C ALA A 409 -17.72 18.85 4.89
N ARG A 410 -18.44 19.95 5.09
CA ARG A 410 -19.82 20.10 4.59
C ARG A 410 -19.90 19.95 3.07
N ASP A 411 -19.00 20.59 2.32
CA ASP A 411 -18.99 20.51 0.86
C ASP A 411 -18.74 19.07 0.37
N LEU A 412 -17.74 18.39 0.95
CA LEU A 412 -17.42 17.01 0.62
C LEU A 412 -18.54 16.04 1.03
N ALA A 413 -19.24 16.30 2.13
CA ALA A 413 -20.42 15.52 2.53
C ALA A 413 -21.55 15.64 1.52
N ARG A 414 -21.86 16.86 1.03
CA ARG A 414 -22.85 17.07 -0.04
C ARG A 414 -22.44 16.36 -1.32
N ASP A 415 -21.17 16.46 -1.70
CA ASP A 415 -20.65 15.82 -2.91
C ASP A 415 -20.69 14.29 -2.83
N LEU A 416 -20.33 13.72 -1.68
CA LEU A 416 -20.44 12.28 -1.42
C LEU A 416 -21.89 11.83 -1.48
N ALA A 417 -22.81 12.52 -0.78
CA ALA A 417 -24.23 12.19 -0.78
C ALA A 417 -24.83 12.27 -2.19
N ARG A 418 -24.52 13.34 -2.93
CA ARG A 418 -24.94 13.52 -4.32
C ARG A 418 -24.41 12.40 -5.20
N ALA A 419 -23.12 12.08 -5.13
CA ALA A 419 -22.53 10.99 -5.91
C ALA A 419 -23.21 9.64 -5.62
N VAL A 420 -23.54 9.37 -4.35
CA VAL A 420 -24.24 8.15 -3.94
C VAL A 420 -25.69 8.13 -4.44
N LYS A 421 -26.40 9.27 -4.40
CA LYS A 421 -27.77 9.41 -4.93
C LYS A 421 -27.81 9.21 -6.45
N GLU A 422 -26.91 9.87 -7.17
CA GLU A 422 -26.77 9.81 -8.62
C GLU A 422 -26.23 8.48 -9.14
N LYS A 423 -25.76 7.59 -8.25
CA LYS A 423 -24.99 6.38 -8.62
C LYS A 423 -23.84 6.75 -9.56
N ARG A 424 -23.13 7.83 -9.21
CA ARG A 424 -22.08 8.39 -10.05
C ARG A 424 -21.07 7.29 -10.35
N ARG A 425 -20.75 7.20 -11.63
CA ARG A 425 -19.86 6.17 -12.15
C ARG A 425 -18.41 6.63 -12.01
N TYR A 426 -17.53 5.72 -11.61
CA TYR A 426 -16.09 5.95 -11.65
C TYR A 426 -15.59 5.92 -13.11
N PRO A 427 -14.91 6.98 -13.60
CA PRO A 427 -14.25 6.93 -14.90
C PRO A 427 -12.98 6.07 -14.79
N GLY A 428 -12.82 5.07 -15.65
CA GLY A 428 -11.58 4.30 -15.73
C GLY A 428 -10.41 5.20 -16.14
N THR A 429 -9.27 5.00 -15.50
CA THR A 429 -8.04 5.78 -15.72
C THR A 429 -6.96 4.95 -16.41
N SER A 430 -5.87 5.59 -16.85
CA SER A 430 -4.70 4.87 -17.37
C SER A 430 -4.08 3.93 -16.32
N HIS A 431 -4.21 4.26 -15.02
CA HIS A 431 -3.77 3.38 -13.94
C HIS A 431 -4.65 2.12 -13.86
N ASP A 432 -5.96 2.25 -14.06
CA ASP A 432 -6.87 1.10 -14.13
C ASP A 432 -6.58 0.23 -15.34
N LEU A 433 -6.26 0.83 -16.49
CA LEU A 433 -5.85 0.07 -17.68
C LEU A 433 -4.56 -0.70 -17.42
N PHE A 434 -3.57 -0.06 -16.80
CA PHE A 434 -2.34 -0.73 -16.42
C PHE A 434 -2.59 -1.88 -15.43
N PHE A 435 -3.40 -1.63 -14.39
CA PHE A 435 -3.78 -2.65 -13.42
C PHE A 435 -4.52 -3.81 -14.11
N TYR A 436 -5.50 -3.53 -14.96
CA TYR A 436 -6.25 -4.52 -15.71
C TYR A 436 -5.33 -5.42 -16.55
N LEU A 437 -4.45 -4.82 -17.35
CA LEU A 437 -3.54 -5.55 -18.22
C LEU A 437 -2.55 -6.40 -17.41
N HIS A 438 -1.90 -5.80 -16.41
CA HIS A 438 -0.87 -6.46 -15.63
C HIS A 438 -1.45 -7.52 -14.69
N MET A 439 -2.50 -7.18 -13.94
CA MET A 439 -3.16 -8.10 -13.02
C MET A 439 -3.89 -9.21 -13.77
N GLY A 440 -4.57 -8.89 -14.88
CA GLY A 440 -5.21 -9.89 -15.72
C GLY A 440 -4.21 -10.92 -16.26
N TRP A 441 -3.05 -10.45 -16.74
CA TRP A 441 -1.95 -11.35 -17.13
C TRP A 441 -1.46 -12.20 -15.94
N LEU A 442 -1.18 -11.58 -14.79
CA LEU A 442 -0.64 -12.25 -13.61
C LEU A 442 -1.58 -13.33 -13.07
N VAL A 443 -2.87 -13.02 -12.96
CA VAL A 443 -3.92 -13.94 -12.52
C VAL A 443 -4.06 -15.10 -13.50
N LYS A 444 -4.07 -14.83 -14.81
CA LYS A 444 -4.17 -15.87 -15.84
C LYS A 444 -2.94 -16.78 -15.86
N ALA A 445 -1.74 -16.23 -15.68
CA ALA A 445 -0.50 -16.99 -15.61
C ALA A 445 -0.41 -17.89 -14.36
N ASN A 446 -1.10 -17.53 -13.27
CA ASN A 446 -1.07 -18.25 -11.99
C ASN A 446 -2.40 -18.95 -11.65
N LYS A 447 -3.26 -19.19 -12.65
CA LYS A 447 -4.61 -19.75 -12.47
C LYS A 447 -4.62 -21.14 -11.82
N ASP A 448 -3.61 -21.96 -12.11
CA ASP A 448 -3.45 -23.32 -11.56
C ASP A 448 -2.60 -23.32 -10.27
N GLY A 449 -2.11 -22.15 -9.84
CA GLY A 449 -1.23 -21.96 -8.69
C GLY A 449 -1.89 -21.17 -7.56
N VAL A 450 -1.19 -20.14 -7.09
CA VAL A 450 -1.62 -19.37 -5.89
C VAL A 450 -2.83 -18.45 -6.13
N MET A 451 -3.20 -18.16 -7.39
CA MET A 451 -4.25 -17.19 -7.73
C MET A 451 -5.57 -17.85 -8.21
N GLN A 452 -5.83 -19.09 -7.81
CA GLN A 452 -7.02 -19.85 -8.23
C GLN A 452 -8.36 -19.14 -7.96
N ALA A 453 -8.53 -18.51 -6.79
CA ALA A 453 -9.77 -17.80 -6.50
C ALA A 453 -9.87 -16.44 -7.21
N ASP A 454 -8.73 -15.79 -7.45
CA ASP A 454 -8.70 -14.58 -8.25
C ASP A 454 -9.07 -14.89 -9.71
N TYR A 455 -8.52 -15.98 -10.28
CA TYR A 455 -8.87 -16.42 -11.63
C TYR A 455 -10.36 -16.72 -11.76
N ARG A 456 -10.93 -17.51 -10.84
CA ARG A 456 -12.37 -17.79 -10.83
C ARG A 456 -13.21 -16.52 -10.76
N HIS A 457 -12.84 -15.56 -9.91
CA HIS A 457 -13.54 -14.28 -9.84
C HIS A 457 -13.48 -13.51 -11.16
N TRP A 458 -12.30 -13.42 -11.80
CA TRP A 458 -12.16 -12.73 -13.08
C TRP A 458 -12.92 -13.43 -14.22
N GLU A 459 -12.96 -14.76 -14.21
CA GLU A 459 -13.72 -15.58 -15.17
C GLU A 459 -15.22 -15.40 -14.97
N GLU A 460 -15.72 -15.53 -13.73
CA GLU A 460 -17.13 -15.34 -13.36
C GLU A 460 -17.64 -13.94 -13.72
N LYS A 461 -16.82 -12.91 -13.55
CA LYS A 461 -17.15 -11.52 -13.90
C LYS A 461 -16.93 -11.19 -15.38
N GLY A 462 -16.30 -12.08 -16.14
CA GLY A 462 -15.97 -11.85 -17.54
C GLY A 462 -14.92 -10.77 -17.76
N PHE A 463 -14.11 -10.44 -16.75
CA PHE A 463 -13.10 -9.38 -16.87
C PHE A 463 -12.06 -9.70 -17.95
N PHE A 464 -11.77 -10.97 -18.23
CA PHE A 464 -10.86 -11.35 -19.33
C PHE A 464 -11.37 -11.01 -20.75
N GLN A 465 -12.62 -10.57 -20.90
CA GLN A 465 -13.22 -10.29 -22.20
C GLN A 465 -12.82 -8.91 -22.76
N GLY A 466 -12.28 -8.01 -21.92
CA GLY A 466 -11.83 -6.70 -22.37
C GLY A 466 -11.88 -5.63 -21.27
N PHE A 467 -11.11 -4.55 -21.46
CA PHE A 467 -11.08 -3.43 -20.52
C PHE A 467 -12.43 -2.70 -20.43
N GLU A 468 -13.20 -2.68 -21.51
CA GLU A 468 -14.57 -2.17 -21.55
C GLU A 468 -15.47 -2.94 -20.59
N LYS A 469 -15.36 -4.27 -20.55
CA LYS A 469 -16.12 -5.10 -19.61
C LYS A 469 -15.66 -4.88 -18.17
N TYR A 470 -14.36 -4.67 -17.96
CA TYR A 470 -13.76 -4.38 -16.65
C TYR A 470 -14.22 -3.03 -16.07
N THR A 471 -14.27 -1.99 -16.89
CA THR A 471 -14.77 -0.67 -16.50
C THR A 471 -16.29 -0.57 -16.57
N ASP A 472 -16.92 -1.57 -17.20
CA ASP A 472 -18.31 -1.60 -17.67
C ASP A 472 -18.65 -0.40 -18.61
N GLN A 473 -17.61 0.19 -19.23
CA GLN A 473 -17.73 1.30 -20.19
C GLN A 473 -17.57 0.75 -21.61
N THR A 474 -18.59 0.92 -22.44
CA THR A 474 -18.44 0.74 -23.88
C THR A 474 -17.83 1.99 -24.47
N TRP A 475 -16.71 1.86 -25.20
CA TRP A 475 -16.24 2.96 -26.04
C TRP A 475 -17.22 3.08 -27.20
N ALA A 476 -18.12 4.08 -27.13
CA ALA A 476 -18.76 4.56 -28.33
C ALA A 476 -17.64 5.23 -29.16
N PRO A 477 -17.39 4.84 -30.42
CA PRO A 477 -16.46 5.58 -31.25
C PRO A 477 -16.90 7.04 -31.29
N THR A 478 -16.14 7.92 -30.63
CA THR A 478 -16.32 9.35 -30.76
C THR A 478 -15.81 9.76 -32.14
N SER A 479 -16.61 9.50 -33.15
CA SER A 479 -16.45 10.07 -34.47
C SER A 479 -17.81 10.49 -35.02
N GLU A 480 -18.48 11.42 -34.34
CA GLU A 480 -19.42 12.28 -35.08
C GLU A 480 -18.66 13.27 -35.98
N LEU A 481 -17.39 13.55 -35.70
CA LEU A 481 -16.63 14.53 -36.46
C LEU A 481 -15.88 13.92 -37.66
N GLY A 482 -15.48 12.65 -37.63
CA GLY A 482 -14.65 12.06 -38.69
C GLY A 482 -13.42 12.94 -39.03
N ASP A 483 -12.80 12.73 -40.19
CA ASP A 483 -11.69 13.59 -40.64
C ASP A 483 -12.14 15.04 -40.90
N ALA A 484 -13.38 15.24 -41.34
CA ALA A 484 -13.94 16.56 -41.67
C ALA A 484 -14.05 17.48 -40.45
N GLY A 485 -14.44 16.93 -39.30
CA GLY A 485 -14.60 17.67 -38.07
C GLY A 485 -13.28 17.94 -37.35
N ARG A 486 -12.30 17.04 -37.50
CA ARG A 486 -10.91 17.34 -37.13
C ARG A 486 -10.36 18.50 -37.97
N GLU A 487 -10.64 18.52 -39.27
CA GLU A 487 -10.23 19.61 -40.16
C GLU A 487 -10.87 20.94 -39.79
N ALA A 488 -12.18 20.95 -39.49
CA ALA A 488 -12.89 22.15 -39.03
C ALA A 488 -12.33 22.68 -37.70
N TRP A 489 -12.02 21.80 -36.75
CA TRP A 489 -11.43 22.16 -35.48
C TRP A 489 -10.01 22.74 -35.62
N VAL A 490 -9.17 22.15 -36.48
CA VAL A 490 -7.84 22.66 -36.79
C VAL A 490 -7.94 24.05 -37.44
N LYS A 491 -8.87 24.25 -38.39
CA LYS A 491 -9.13 25.56 -39.01
C LYS A 491 -9.53 26.61 -37.97
N HIS A 492 -10.41 26.24 -37.03
CA HIS A 492 -10.84 27.13 -35.95
C HIS A 492 -9.68 27.52 -35.02
N MET A 493 -8.85 26.57 -34.58
CA MET A 493 -7.68 26.87 -33.76
C MET A 493 -6.66 27.77 -34.46
N ILE A 494 -6.42 27.55 -35.76
CA ILE A 494 -5.54 28.42 -36.56
C ILE A 494 -6.12 29.84 -36.61
N ALA A 495 -7.43 29.98 -36.81
CA ALA A 495 -8.10 31.27 -36.85
C ALA A 495 -8.03 32.00 -35.49
N GLU A 496 -8.33 31.34 -34.37
CA GLU A 496 -8.21 31.91 -33.03
C GLU A 496 -6.78 32.37 -32.73
N ARG A 497 -5.78 31.58 -33.12
CA ARG A 497 -4.38 31.91 -32.86
C ARG A 497 -3.91 33.09 -33.70
N LYS A 498 -4.36 33.18 -34.96
CA LYS A 498 -4.17 34.39 -35.80
C LYS A 498 -4.83 35.60 -35.14
N GLN A 499 -6.06 35.46 -34.67
CA GLN A 499 -6.80 36.54 -34.04
C GLN A 499 -6.17 37.00 -32.71
N LYS A 500 -5.72 36.08 -31.86
CA LYS A 500 -4.95 36.41 -30.65
C LYS A 500 -3.62 37.08 -30.97
N LYS A 501 -2.91 36.64 -32.00
CA LYS A 501 -1.66 37.27 -32.44
C LYS A 501 -1.91 38.70 -32.97
N MET A 502 -3.05 38.93 -33.64
CA MET A 502 -3.49 40.27 -34.05
C MET A 502 -3.90 41.14 -32.86
N MET A 503 -4.58 40.59 -31.86
CA MET A 503 -4.97 41.33 -30.64
C MET A 503 -3.79 41.65 -29.73
N GLN A 504 -2.76 40.78 -29.67
CA GLN A 504 -1.55 40.98 -28.86
C GLN A 504 -0.55 41.97 -29.47
N ALA A 505 -0.66 42.29 -30.76
CA ALA A 505 0.22 43.23 -31.43
C ALA A 505 -0.11 44.71 -31.07
N GLY A 506 -1.22 44.98 -30.37
CA GLY A 506 -1.67 46.34 -30.10
C GLY A 506 -2.22 47.05 -31.34
N PRO A 507 -3.02 48.13 -31.19
CA PRO A 507 -3.74 48.76 -32.30
C PRO A 507 -2.82 49.24 -33.43
N ASP A 508 -1.63 49.75 -33.10
CA ASP A 508 -0.71 50.32 -34.08
C ASP A 508 0.03 49.28 -34.92
N ALA A 509 0.32 48.09 -34.38
CA ALA A 509 1.01 47.06 -35.15
C ALA A 509 0.07 46.30 -36.11
N ALA A 510 -1.22 46.22 -35.80
CA ALA A 510 -2.22 45.65 -36.71
C ALA A 510 -2.49 46.57 -37.91
N GLU A 511 -2.43 47.89 -37.72
CA GLU A 511 -2.51 48.89 -38.78
C GLU A 511 -1.23 48.90 -39.64
N GLN A 512 -0.06 48.88 -39.00
CA GLN A 512 1.23 48.81 -39.69
C GLN A 512 1.45 47.48 -40.43
N ALA A 513 0.97 46.35 -39.90
CA ALA A 513 1.03 45.06 -40.59
C ALA A 513 0.05 44.96 -41.78
N ARG A 514 -1.09 45.66 -41.71
CA ARG A 514 -2.01 45.82 -42.86
C ARG A 514 -1.41 46.69 -43.96
N LEU A 515 -0.68 47.75 -43.58
CA LEU A 515 0.02 48.63 -44.52
C LEU A 515 1.31 48.02 -45.07
N ALA A 516 1.90 47.02 -44.39
CA ALA A 516 3.16 46.37 -44.79
C ALA A 516 2.99 45.03 -45.53
N SER A 517 1.77 44.52 -45.74
CA SER A 517 1.56 43.32 -46.55
C SER A 517 1.25 43.72 -48.00
N PRO A 518 2.02 43.27 -49.00
CA PRO A 518 1.70 43.56 -50.41
C PRO A 518 0.34 42.99 -50.77
N HIS A 519 -0.43 43.70 -51.59
CA HIS A 519 -1.72 43.21 -52.04
C HIS A 519 -1.49 41.99 -52.98
N PRO A 520 -2.39 40.99 -53.04
CA PRO A 520 -2.20 39.80 -53.89
C PRO A 520 -2.09 40.08 -55.41
N SER A 521 -2.25 41.33 -55.84
CA SER A 521 -1.96 41.79 -57.20
C SER A 521 -0.47 41.99 -57.49
N ASP A 522 0.39 41.95 -56.47
CA ASP A 522 1.79 42.40 -56.55
C ASP A 522 2.81 41.25 -56.49
N LEU A 523 2.36 40.00 -56.47
CA LEU A 523 3.23 38.82 -56.57
C LEU A 523 3.38 38.39 -58.04
N PRO A 524 4.58 37.99 -58.49
CA PRO A 524 4.78 37.51 -59.86
C PRO A 524 3.84 36.35 -60.14
N GLN A 525 3.10 36.37 -61.25
CA GLN A 525 2.11 35.34 -61.56
C GLN A 525 2.72 34.12 -62.28
N ASN A 526 3.93 34.25 -62.81
CA ASN A 526 4.65 33.23 -63.55
C ASN A 526 6.17 33.34 -63.34
N CYS A 527 6.92 32.32 -63.76
CA CYS A 527 8.35 32.19 -63.48
C CYS A 527 9.19 33.20 -64.27
N HIS A 528 8.77 33.61 -65.46
CA HIS A 528 9.43 34.66 -66.22
C HIS A 528 9.39 36.00 -65.48
N GLN A 529 8.20 36.45 -65.07
CA GLN A 529 8.03 37.68 -64.28
C GLN A 529 8.78 37.62 -62.96
N LEU A 530 8.86 36.44 -62.34
CA LEU A 530 9.64 36.26 -61.12
C LEU A 530 11.12 36.55 -61.37
N ILE A 531 11.72 35.96 -62.40
CA ILE A 531 13.15 36.12 -62.72
C ILE A 531 13.44 37.53 -63.24
N GLU A 532 12.56 38.10 -64.06
CA GLU A 532 12.64 39.50 -64.51
C GLU A 532 12.61 40.49 -63.34
N GLY A 533 11.83 40.19 -62.30
CA GLY A 533 11.72 41.00 -61.09
C GLY A 533 12.89 40.85 -60.11
N MET A 534 13.73 39.81 -60.23
CA MET A 534 14.81 39.55 -59.26
C MET A 534 15.79 40.71 -59.05
N PRO A 535 16.21 41.50 -60.07
CA PRO A 535 17.02 42.69 -59.86
C PRO A 535 16.44 43.70 -58.86
N GLN A 536 15.12 43.80 -58.74
CA GLN A 536 14.46 44.72 -57.81
C GLN A 536 14.55 44.24 -56.35
N ALA A 537 14.70 42.92 -56.15
CA ALA A 537 14.86 42.30 -54.85
C ALA A 537 16.33 42.05 -54.47
N PHE A 538 17.28 42.58 -55.24
CA PHE A 538 18.70 42.35 -55.06
C PHE A 538 19.28 43.16 -53.89
N HIS A 539 19.99 42.48 -52.99
CA HIS A 539 20.66 43.09 -51.84
C HIS A 539 22.16 43.30 -52.13
N PRO A 540 22.60 44.52 -52.51
CA PRO A 540 23.99 44.79 -52.90
C PRO A 540 24.99 44.52 -51.77
N ASP A 541 24.58 44.70 -50.50
CA ASP A 541 25.41 44.43 -49.33
C ASP A 541 25.81 42.95 -49.20
N GLN A 542 25.00 42.03 -49.75
CA GLN A 542 25.26 40.58 -49.72
C GLN A 542 26.08 40.10 -50.94
N ALA A 543 26.33 41.00 -51.89
CA ALA A 543 27.02 40.74 -53.16
C ALA A 543 28.32 41.56 -53.33
N GLN A 544 28.90 42.08 -52.23
CA GLN A 544 30.13 42.87 -52.28
C GLN A 544 31.27 42.13 -53.00
N GLY A 545 31.84 42.79 -54.02
CA GLY A 545 32.96 42.26 -54.80
C GLY A 545 32.62 41.10 -55.76
N LEU A 546 31.34 40.79 -55.95
CA LEU A 546 30.90 39.72 -56.85
C LEU A 546 30.70 40.25 -58.28
N GLU A 547 31.39 39.63 -59.24
CA GLU A 547 31.08 39.74 -60.67
C GLU A 547 30.68 38.37 -61.18
N ALA A 548 29.41 38.21 -61.56
CA ALA A 548 28.87 36.91 -61.97
C ALA A 548 27.71 37.04 -62.95
N THR A 549 27.57 36.06 -63.83
CA THR A 549 26.42 35.90 -64.71
C THR A 549 25.71 34.60 -64.40
N ILE A 550 24.42 34.69 -64.06
CA ILE A 550 23.58 33.57 -63.64
C ILE A 550 22.55 33.30 -64.73
N GLN A 551 22.76 32.23 -65.49
CA GLN A 551 21.85 31.75 -66.53
C GLN A 551 20.73 30.91 -65.92
N PHE A 552 19.50 31.19 -66.32
CA PHE A 552 18.33 30.34 -66.10
C PHE A 552 17.92 29.69 -67.42
N LYS A 553 17.74 28.37 -67.38
CA LYS A 553 17.06 27.61 -68.43
C LYS A 553 15.79 27.01 -67.82
N VAL A 554 14.67 27.67 -68.08
CA VAL A 554 13.39 27.30 -67.51
C VAL A 554 12.66 26.36 -68.45
N SER A 555 12.06 25.31 -67.90
CA SER A 555 11.31 24.30 -68.67
C SER A 555 9.98 23.93 -68.01
N GLY A 556 9.11 23.21 -68.73
CA GLY A 556 7.82 22.74 -68.20
C GLY A 556 6.66 23.65 -68.58
N THR A 557 5.97 24.24 -67.61
CA THR A 557 4.81 25.13 -67.84
C THR A 557 5.18 26.42 -68.57
N GLU A 558 6.44 26.85 -68.45
CA GLU A 558 7.08 27.89 -69.23
C GLU A 558 8.41 27.36 -69.78
N ASN A 559 8.80 27.76 -70.99
CA ASN A 559 10.07 27.34 -71.59
C ASN A 559 10.79 28.57 -72.16
N PHE A 560 11.85 29.02 -71.47
CA PHE A 560 12.65 30.18 -71.89
C PHE A 560 14.05 30.13 -71.30
N ASP A 561 14.97 30.87 -71.92
CA ASP A 561 16.30 31.15 -71.41
C ASP A 561 16.37 32.64 -71.04
N ALA A 562 16.90 32.95 -69.86
CA ALA A 562 17.17 34.32 -69.41
C ALA A 562 18.37 34.32 -68.46
N TYR A 563 19.03 35.45 -68.26
CA TYR A 563 20.15 35.53 -67.32
C TYR A 563 20.18 36.84 -66.51
N LEU A 564 20.78 36.75 -65.33
CA LEU A 564 21.09 37.89 -64.48
C LEU A 564 22.58 38.20 -64.54
N SER A 565 22.94 39.46 -64.80
CA SER A 565 24.31 39.94 -64.71
C SER A 565 24.50 40.76 -63.43
N ILE A 566 25.44 40.35 -62.59
CA ILE A 566 25.82 41.05 -61.36
C ILE A 566 27.23 41.62 -61.55
N ALA A 567 27.38 42.94 -61.45
CA ALA A 567 28.68 43.62 -61.51
C ALA A 567 28.61 44.96 -60.77
N GLY A 568 29.68 45.32 -60.06
CA GLY A 568 29.79 46.64 -59.40
C GLY A 568 28.69 46.93 -58.37
N GLY A 569 28.11 45.90 -57.74
CA GLY A 569 27.00 46.04 -56.80
C GLY A 569 25.62 46.22 -57.45
N ASN A 570 25.51 46.11 -58.78
CA ASN A 570 24.24 46.16 -59.50
C ASN A 570 23.89 44.78 -60.07
N CYS A 571 22.59 44.49 -60.16
CA CYS A 571 22.05 43.30 -60.83
C CYS A 571 21.13 43.76 -61.97
N ALA A 572 21.21 43.12 -63.14
CA ALA A 572 20.35 43.41 -64.28
C ALA A 572 19.85 42.10 -64.93
N PHE A 573 18.61 42.12 -65.43
CA PHE A 573 17.98 41.02 -66.15
C PHE A 573 18.15 41.18 -67.65
N HIS A 574 18.38 40.05 -68.32
CA HIS A 574 18.50 39.96 -69.78
C HIS A 574 17.76 38.73 -70.28
N GLU A 575 17.10 38.89 -71.41
CA GLU A 575 16.40 37.79 -72.07
C GLU A 575 17.36 37.03 -73.01
N GLY A 576 17.26 35.70 -73.03
CA GLY A 576 18.08 34.82 -73.86
C GLY A 576 19.25 34.15 -73.12
N LYS A 577 20.27 33.76 -73.89
CA LYS A 577 21.44 33.01 -73.40
C LYS A 577 22.64 33.93 -73.25
N ALA A 578 23.30 33.87 -72.09
CA ALA A 578 24.60 34.48 -71.87
C ALA A 578 25.70 33.66 -72.57
N ASP A 579 26.69 34.34 -73.13
CA ASP A 579 27.80 33.69 -73.83
C ASP A 579 28.69 32.87 -72.87
N ASN A 580 28.97 33.40 -71.68
CA ASN A 580 29.84 32.78 -70.68
C ASN A 580 29.24 32.88 -69.26
N PRO A 581 28.24 32.04 -68.91
CA PRO A 581 27.62 32.10 -67.59
C PRO A 581 28.53 31.51 -66.50
N THR A 582 28.63 32.22 -65.38
CA THR A 582 29.32 31.76 -64.16
C THR A 582 28.56 30.60 -63.50
N LEU A 583 27.22 30.68 -63.54
CA LEU A 583 26.30 29.69 -63.00
C LEU A 583 25.16 29.49 -63.98
N THR A 584 24.79 28.24 -64.26
CA THR A 584 23.61 27.88 -65.06
C THR A 584 22.67 27.02 -64.23
N ILE A 585 21.41 27.44 -64.11
CA ILE A 585 20.34 26.78 -63.37
C ILE A 585 19.32 26.28 -64.38
N GLU A 586 19.16 24.97 -64.48
CA GLU A 586 18.17 24.31 -65.33
C GLU A 586 17.03 23.80 -64.45
N THR A 587 15.87 24.46 -64.51
CA THR A 587 14.77 24.24 -63.57
C THR A 587 13.41 24.16 -64.26
N PRO A 588 12.49 23.30 -63.81
CA PRO A 588 11.09 23.46 -64.15
C PRO A 588 10.54 24.78 -63.58
N ALA A 589 9.70 25.48 -64.33
CA ALA A 589 9.11 26.76 -63.93
C ALA A 589 8.36 26.68 -62.59
N GLN A 590 7.55 25.62 -62.42
CA GLN A 590 6.79 25.40 -61.19
C GLN A 590 7.71 25.17 -59.97
N VAL A 591 8.82 24.46 -60.14
CA VAL A 591 9.79 24.20 -59.05
C VAL A 591 10.42 25.51 -58.59
N TRP A 592 10.80 26.37 -59.54
CA TRP A 592 11.42 27.66 -59.20
C TRP A 592 10.42 28.63 -58.55
N LEU A 593 9.17 28.63 -59.01
CA LEU A 593 8.08 29.37 -58.37
C LEU A 593 7.80 28.89 -56.94
N ASP A 594 7.74 27.59 -56.70
CA ASP A 594 7.50 27.04 -55.37
C ASP A 594 8.66 27.33 -54.40
N ILE A 595 9.91 27.40 -54.92
CA ILE A 595 11.06 27.87 -54.15
C ILE A 595 10.89 29.36 -53.77
N ALA A 596 10.54 30.21 -54.74
CA ALA A 596 10.35 31.64 -54.48
C ALA A 596 9.19 31.93 -53.52
N TYR A 597 8.12 31.13 -53.53
CA TYR A 597 7.00 31.27 -52.58
C TYR A 597 7.24 30.61 -51.22
N GLY A 598 8.42 30.03 -50.98
CA GLY A 598 8.76 29.34 -49.73
C GLY A 598 7.97 28.06 -49.49
N ARG A 599 7.35 27.48 -50.53
CA ARG A 599 6.66 26.18 -50.46
C ARG A 599 7.63 25.02 -50.58
N GLN A 600 8.77 25.26 -51.22
CA GLN A 600 9.84 24.30 -51.40
C GLN A 600 11.18 24.90 -50.97
N ASP A 601 11.99 24.16 -50.22
CA ASP A 601 13.34 24.58 -49.89
C ASP A 601 14.28 24.38 -51.09
N GLY A 602 15.02 25.44 -51.46
CA GLY A 602 15.86 25.43 -52.66
C GLY A 602 17.06 24.50 -52.59
N GLN A 603 17.64 24.28 -51.40
CA GLN A 603 18.76 23.34 -51.23
C GLN A 603 18.27 21.89 -51.25
N ALA A 604 17.15 21.62 -50.58
CA ALA A 604 16.50 20.31 -50.60
C ALA A 604 16.06 19.92 -52.03
N ALA A 605 15.48 20.85 -52.79
CA ALA A 605 15.07 20.62 -54.17
C ALA A 605 16.26 20.28 -55.09
N PHE A 606 17.42 20.93 -54.88
CA PHE A 606 18.65 20.59 -55.60
C PHE A 606 19.15 19.18 -55.24
N MET A 607 19.24 18.85 -53.95
CA MET A 607 19.68 17.53 -53.49
C MET A 607 18.75 16.39 -53.95
N GLN A 608 17.45 16.68 -54.12
CA GLN A 608 16.46 15.75 -54.68
C GLN A 608 16.52 15.63 -56.21
N GLY A 609 17.32 16.45 -56.88
CA GLY A 609 17.45 16.48 -58.33
C GLY A 609 16.25 17.09 -59.07
N LEU A 610 15.45 17.93 -58.39
CA LEU A 610 14.28 18.60 -58.99
C LEU A 610 14.67 19.71 -59.97
N TYR A 611 15.85 20.29 -59.80
CA TYR A 611 16.51 21.15 -60.78
C TYR A 611 18.01 20.86 -60.80
N LYS A 612 18.69 21.26 -61.88
CA LYS A 612 20.11 20.99 -62.10
C LYS A 612 20.89 22.29 -62.17
N VAL A 613 22.17 22.20 -61.80
CA VAL A 613 23.06 23.36 -61.77
C VAL A 613 24.41 22.99 -62.38
N GLN A 614 24.97 23.89 -63.19
CA GLN A 614 26.28 23.77 -63.81
C GLN A 614 27.07 25.07 -63.57
N GLY A 615 28.38 24.99 -63.36
CA GLY A 615 29.22 26.15 -63.02
C GLY A 615 29.50 26.27 -61.52
N ASP A 616 29.63 27.49 -61.01
CA ASP A 616 30.01 27.76 -59.63
C ASP A 616 28.85 27.54 -58.63
N ILE A 617 28.76 26.33 -58.08
CA ILE A 617 27.72 25.96 -57.10
C ILE A 617 27.80 26.80 -55.81
N SER A 618 28.97 27.36 -55.47
CA SER A 618 29.08 28.22 -54.28
C SER A 618 28.24 29.50 -54.44
N LEU A 619 28.07 29.98 -55.67
CA LEU A 619 27.20 31.10 -55.99
C LEU A 619 25.72 30.77 -55.78
N LEU A 620 25.29 29.54 -56.09
CA LEU A 620 23.92 29.06 -55.83
C LEU A 620 23.56 29.16 -54.35
N MET A 621 24.49 28.79 -53.46
CA MET A 621 24.26 28.83 -52.01
C MET A 621 24.12 30.25 -51.46
N ARG A 622 24.70 31.24 -52.15
CA ARG A 622 24.61 32.66 -51.79
C ARG A 622 23.36 33.35 -52.33
N LEU A 623 22.66 32.77 -53.31
CA LEU A 623 21.47 33.38 -53.91
C LEU A 623 20.40 33.72 -52.87
N GLY A 624 20.18 32.85 -51.89
CA GLY A 624 19.19 33.09 -50.83
C GLY A 624 19.46 34.39 -50.05
N GLY A 625 20.73 34.71 -49.78
CA GLY A 625 21.09 35.97 -49.13
C GLY A 625 20.96 37.19 -50.05
N MET A 626 21.24 37.02 -51.34
CA MET A 626 21.21 38.11 -52.32
C MET A 626 19.80 38.50 -52.77
N PHE A 627 18.81 37.60 -52.67
CA PHE A 627 17.47 37.80 -53.22
C PHE A 627 16.31 37.43 -52.25
N ALA A 628 16.56 37.32 -50.95
CA ALA A 628 15.48 37.05 -49.98
C ALA A 628 14.47 38.20 -49.90
N SER A 629 13.18 37.86 -49.92
CA SER A 629 12.08 38.77 -49.57
C SER A 629 12.04 38.99 -48.06
N ARG A 630 11.91 40.25 -47.60
CA ARG A 630 11.75 40.58 -46.17
C ARG A 630 10.49 39.98 -45.55
#